data_AF-A0A5F9C4T8-F1
#
_entry.id   AF-A0A5F9C4T8-F1
#
_cell.length_a   1.000
_cell.length_b   1.000
_cell.length_c   1.000
_cell.angle_alpha   90.00
_cell.angle_beta   90.00
_cell.angle_gamma   90.00
#
_symmetry.space_group_name_H-M   'P 1'
#
loop_
_entity.id
_entity.type
_entity.pdbx_description
1 polymer ?
#
loop_
_entity_poly.entity_id
_entity_poly.type
_entity_poly.pdbx_seq_one_letter_code
_entity_poly.pdbx_strand_id
1 'polypeptide(L)'
;MNRINKNVILALLTLASSAFLLFQLYYYKHYLSAKNGAALSKSKGSRIGFDSSQWRAVKKFIMLTSSQNVPVFLIDPLILELINKNFEHIKNTSHGSTSECKFFCVPRDFTAFALQYHLWKNEEGWFQIAENMGFQCLKIESKDPRLDGIDSLSGTEIPLHYICKLATHAIHLVVFHERSGNYLWHGHLRLKGHIDRKFVPFRRLQFGRYPGAFDRPELQQVTVDGLEVLIPKDPVHFLEEIPHSRFIECRYKEARAFFQQYLDENTVEAMAFRKNAKELLQLAAKTLNNLGVRFWLSSGTCLGWYRQCNVIPYSKDVDLGIFIEDYKSDIILAFQDAGLQLKHKFGKVEDSLELSFHGKEDVKLDIFFFYEETDHMWNGGTQAKTGKKFKYLFPKFTLCWTEFADMKVRVPCETIEYIEANYGAAAVAWKNPVSSWFTAMLHCFGGGILSCILLAEPPLRFLANHTNILLASSIWYIIFFCPYDLVSQGYSFLPVQLLAAGMKEVTRTWKIVGGITHANSYYKNGWLVMIVIGWARGAGRHMSLLYIFPFSFLISICTNGLRPLL
;
A
#
# COMPACT_ATOMS: atom_id res chain seq x y z
N MET A 1 -35.49 12.05 44.00
CA MET A 1 -35.21 11.95 42.54
C MET A 1 -36.00 10.78 41.97
N ASN A 2 -37.01 11.04 41.13
CA ASN A 2 -37.85 10.01 40.51
C ASN A 2 -37.01 9.14 39.56
N ARG A 3 -37.11 7.80 39.71
CA ARG A 3 -36.50 6.83 38.80
C ARG A 3 -37.14 6.97 37.42
N ILE A 4 -36.41 7.55 36.48
CA ILE A 4 -36.84 7.65 35.08
C ILE A 4 -36.94 6.22 34.52
N ASN A 5 -38.11 5.87 33.99
CA ASN A 5 -38.41 4.56 33.46
C ASN A 5 -37.52 4.27 32.24
N LYS A 6 -36.68 3.23 32.33
CA LYS A 6 -35.73 2.83 31.28
C LYS A 6 -36.41 2.58 29.93
N ASN A 7 -37.67 2.15 29.94
CA ASN A 7 -38.44 1.92 28.71
C ASN A 7 -38.79 3.23 28.00
N VAL A 8 -39.00 4.32 28.74
CA VAL A 8 -39.26 5.65 28.17
C VAL A 8 -37.99 6.23 27.53
N ILE A 9 -36.82 6.00 28.14
CA ILE A 9 -35.54 6.40 27.57
C ILE A 9 -35.26 5.62 26.28
N LEU A 10 -35.50 4.30 26.29
CA LEU A 10 -35.31 3.47 25.09
C LEU A 10 -36.26 3.86 23.96
N ALA A 11 -37.52 4.17 24.27
CA ALA A 11 -38.50 4.68 23.32
C ALA A 11 -38.08 6.04 22.73
N LEU A 12 -37.58 6.96 23.56
CA LEU A 12 -37.07 8.26 23.10
C LEU A 12 -35.83 8.12 22.22
N LEU A 13 -34.90 7.23 22.57
CA LEU A 13 -33.68 6.99 21.79
C LEU A 13 -33.98 6.33 20.44
N THR A 14 -34.93 5.39 20.41
CA THR A 14 -35.36 4.76 19.15
C THR A 14 -36.10 5.76 18.26
N LEU A 15 -37.01 6.57 18.80
CA LEU A 15 -37.67 7.65 18.06
C LEU A 15 -36.67 8.68 17.50
N ALA A 16 -35.70 9.10 18.29
CA ALA A 16 -34.67 10.03 17.86
C ALA A 16 -33.78 9.43 16.77
N SER A 17 -33.41 8.15 16.90
CA SER A 17 -32.61 7.44 15.89
C SER A 17 -33.37 7.25 14.57
N SER A 18 -34.65 6.88 14.63
CA SER A 18 -35.50 6.75 13.44
C SER A 18 -35.74 8.10 12.76
N ALA A 19 -35.96 9.18 13.52
CA ALA A 19 -36.09 10.52 12.98
C ALA A 19 -34.79 11.00 12.31
N PHE A 20 -33.63 10.69 12.90
CA PHE A 20 -32.34 11.01 12.32
C PHE A 20 -32.06 10.24 11.02
N LEU A 21 -32.42 8.96 10.96
CA LEU A 21 -32.32 8.14 9.75
C LEU A 21 -33.21 8.70 8.62
N LEU A 22 -34.45 9.09 8.95
CA LEU A 22 -35.37 9.71 8.00
C LEU A 22 -34.84 11.06 7.50
N PHE A 23 -34.22 11.86 8.37
CA PHE A 23 -33.56 13.10 7.99
C PHE A 23 -32.35 12.84 7.07
N GLN A 24 -31.54 11.82 7.34
CA GLN A 24 -30.42 11.41 6.48
C GLN A 24 -30.90 10.95 5.09
N LEU A 25 -31.98 10.15 5.04
CA LEU A 25 -32.58 9.70 3.78
C LEU A 25 -33.21 10.85 3.00
N TYR A 26 -33.88 11.78 3.67
CA TYR A 26 -34.43 12.99 3.08
C TYR A 26 -33.31 13.89 2.53
N TYR A 27 -32.25 14.12 3.30
CA TYR A 27 -31.07 14.89 2.88
C TYR A 27 -30.35 14.22 1.70
N TYR A 28 -30.22 12.89 1.70
CA TYR A 28 -29.66 12.13 0.58
C TYR A 28 -30.50 12.31 -0.69
N LYS A 29 -31.83 12.16 -0.59
CA LYS A 29 -32.76 12.26 -1.73
C LYS A 29 -32.88 13.69 -2.28
N HIS A 30 -32.90 14.71 -1.42
CA HIS A 30 -33.14 16.09 -1.88
C HIS A 30 -31.86 16.89 -2.15
N TYR A 31 -30.76 16.59 -1.45
CA TYR A 31 -29.55 17.41 -1.51
C TYR A 31 -28.38 16.72 -2.24
N LEU A 32 -28.20 15.40 -2.05
CA LEU A 32 -27.15 14.64 -2.74
C LEU A 32 -27.62 14.09 -4.10
N SER A 33 -28.85 13.57 -4.19
CA SER A 33 -29.40 13.08 -5.46
C SER A 33 -29.70 14.22 -6.45
N ALA A 34 -30.11 15.41 -5.99
CA ALA A 34 -30.22 16.59 -6.86
C ALA A 34 -28.86 17.09 -7.39
N LYS A 35 -27.76 16.80 -6.68
CA LYS A 35 -26.39 17.18 -7.09
C LYS A 35 -25.70 16.11 -7.95
N ASN A 36 -26.08 14.84 -7.79
CA ASN A 36 -25.56 13.70 -8.55
C ASN A 36 -26.50 13.25 -9.69
N GLY A 37 -27.72 13.78 -9.76
CA GLY A 37 -28.75 13.43 -10.74
C GLY A 37 -28.81 14.30 -12.00
N ALA A 38 -27.93 15.30 -12.12
CA ALA A 38 -27.83 16.16 -13.30
C ALA A 38 -26.71 15.72 -14.28
N ALA A 39 -26.39 14.43 -14.33
CA ALA A 39 -25.44 13.87 -15.30
C ALA A 39 -25.93 12.52 -15.87
N LEU A 40 -27.21 12.45 -16.24
CA LEU A 40 -27.68 11.43 -17.18
C LEU A 40 -28.82 11.99 -18.04
N SER A 41 -28.54 13.10 -18.73
CA SER A 41 -29.40 13.54 -19.81
C SER A 41 -29.20 12.58 -20.98
N LYS A 42 -30.25 11.81 -21.30
CA LYS A 42 -30.41 11.18 -22.62
C LYS A 42 -30.13 12.23 -23.68
N SER A 43 -28.96 12.12 -24.32
CA SER A 43 -28.61 12.92 -25.49
C SER A 43 -29.58 12.56 -26.60
N LYS A 44 -30.62 13.39 -26.78
CA LYS A 44 -31.32 13.51 -28.05
C LYS A 44 -30.28 13.98 -29.07
N GLY A 45 -30.14 13.21 -30.15
CA GLY A 45 -29.21 13.47 -31.23
C GLY A 45 -29.26 14.92 -31.69
N SER A 46 -28.24 15.68 -31.31
CA SER A 46 -27.86 16.92 -31.94
C SER A 46 -26.68 16.60 -32.84
N ARG A 47 -26.85 16.82 -34.14
CA ARG A 47 -25.78 16.74 -35.15
C ARG A 47 -24.75 17.84 -34.84
N ILE A 48 -23.85 17.57 -33.89
CA ILE A 48 -22.69 18.42 -33.62
C ILE A 48 -21.64 18.00 -34.62
N GLY A 49 -21.27 18.92 -35.52
CA GLY A 49 -20.20 18.73 -36.48
C GLY A 49 -18.91 18.26 -35.80
N PHE A 50 -18.09 17.58 -36.59
CA PHE A 50 -16.88 16.79 -36.27
C PHE A 50 -15.75 17.48 -35.45
N ASP A 51 -16.02 18.60 -34.78
CA ASP A 51 -15.03 19.60 -34.40
C ASP A 51 -15.12 20.00 -32.92
N SER A 52 -15.22 19.01 -32.03
CA SER A 52 -15.01 19.22 -30.60
C SER A 52 -13.55 19.62 -30.33
N SER A 53 -13.30 20.48 -29.33
CA SER A 53 -11.95 20.91 -28.97
C SER A 53 -11.06 19.73 -28.54
N GLN A 54 -11.66 18.68 -27.95
CA GLN A 54 -11.01 17.46 -27.53
C GLN A 54 -10.51 16.64 -28.74
N TRP A 55 -11.40 16.34 -29.69
CA TRP A 55 -11.02 15.58 -30.89
C TRP A 55 -9.95 16.31 -31.69
N ARG A 56 -10.04 17.64 -31.81
CA ARG A 56 -9.03 18.46 -32.50
C ARG A 56 -7.65 18.38 -31.82
N ALA A 57 -7.60 18.39 -30.49
CA ALA A 57 -6.37 18.22 -29.73
C ALA A 57 -5.76 16.83 -29.93
N VAL A 58 -6.58 15.77 -29.83
CA VAL A 58 -6.12 14.39 -30.05
C VAL A 58 -5.61 14.20 -31.49
N LYS A 59 -6.34 14.71 -32.50
CA LYS A 59 -5.93 14.65 -33.91
C LYS A 59 -4.58 15.33 -34.12
N LYS A 60 -4.40 16.56 -33.65
CA LYS A 60 -3.12 17.28 -33.77
C LYS A 60 -1.98 16.55 -33.06
N PHE A 61 -2.25 15.96 -31.89
CA PHE A 61 -1.26 15.18 -31.15
C PHE A 61 -0.83 13.92 -31.90
N ILE A 62 -1.78 13.15 -32.44
CA ILE A 62 -1.47 11.94 -33.24
C ILE A 62 -0.69 12.31 -34.51
N MET A 63 -1.08 13.40 -35.19
CA MET A 63 -0.34 13.91 -36.34
C MET A 63 1.10 14.29 -35.96
N LEU A 64 1.28 14.98 -34.84
CA LEU A 64 2.59 15.35 -34.31
C LEU A 64 3.46 14.11 -34.06
N THR A 65 2.97 13.15 -33.27
CA THR A 65 3.74 11.95 -32.91
C THR A 65 4.04 11.07 -34.12
N SER A 66 3.08 10.92 -35.04
CA SER A 66 3.27 10.19 -36.30
C SER A 66 4.34 10.85 -37.18
N SER A 67 4.28 12.19 -37.36
CA SER A 67 5.26 12.91 -38.18
C SER A 67 6.70 12.84 -37.66
N GLN A 68 6.85 12.65 -36.34
CA GLN A 68 8.14 12.53 -35.67
C GLN A 68 8.55 11.07 -35.39
N ASN A 69 7.79 10.09 -35.91
CA ASN A 69 8.00 8.66 -35.66
C ASN A 69 8.11 8.33 -34.15
N VAL A 70 7.30 8.98 -33.32
CA VAL A 70 7.20 8.70 -31.88
C VAL A 70 6.07 7.70 -31.66
N PRO A 71 6.36 6.43 -31.34
CA PRO A 71 5.33 5.42 -31.16
C PRO A 71 4.61 5.64 -29.83
N VAL A 72 3.37 6.12 -29.91
CA VAL A 72 2.48 6.29 -28.76
C VAL A 72 1.30 5.33 -28.88
N PHE A 73 0.82 4.83 -27.74
CA PHE A 73 -0.36 3.98 -27.66
C PHE A 73 -1.34 4.50 -26.62
N LEU A 74 -2.63 4.29 -26.87
CA LEU A 74 -3.70 4.78 -26.02
C LEU A 74 -3.79 3.95 -24.74
N ILE A 75 -3.85 4.63 -23.59
CA ILE A 75 -4.01 4.02 -22.26
C ILE A 75 -5.16 4.63 -21.46
N ASP A 76 -5.95 5.52 -22.05
CA ASP A 76 -7.12 6.13 -21.40
C ASP A 76 -8.16 5.03 -21.07
N PRO A 77 -8.42 4.74 -19.78
CA PRO A 77 -9.24 3.61 -19.38
C PRO A 77 -10.68 3.73 -19.88
N LEU A 78 -11.23 4.94 -19.93
CA LEU A 78 -12.59 5.17 -20.39
C LEU A 78 -12.71 4.95 -21.90
N ILE A 79 -11.69 5.37 -22.67
CA ILE A 79 -11.70 5.14 -24.12
C ILE A 79 -11.47 3.66 -24.42
N LEU A 80 -10.52 3.02 -23.76
CA LEU A 80 -10.26 1.59 -23.92
C LEU A 80 -11.49 0.74 -23.55
N GLU A 81 -12.21 1.08 -22.48
CA GLU A 81 -13.43 0.38 -22.10
C GLU A 81 -14.54 0.54 -23.16
N LEU A 82 -14.70 1.76 -23.71
CA LEU A 82 -15.65 2.02 -24.79
C LEU A 82 -15.27 1.30 -26.09
N ILE A 83 -13.98 1.27 -26.43
CA ILE A 83 -13.46 0.53 -27.59
C ILE A 83 -13.74 -0.96 -27.42
N ASN A 84 -13.45 -1.51 -26.24
CA ASN A 84 -13.69 -2.93 -25.95
C ASN A 84 -15.17 -3.30 -26.11
N LYS A 85 -16.08 -2.47 -25.59
CA LYS A 85 -17.54 -2.68 -25.73
C LYS A 85 -18.03 -2.61 -27.18
N ASN A 86 -17.31 -1.95 -28.08
CA ASN A 86 -17.70 -1.73 -29.48
C ASN A 86 -16.71 -2.35 -30.48
N PHE A 87 -15.87 -3.27 -30.04
CA PHE A 87 -14.69 -3.70 -30.81
C PHE A 87 -15.05 -4.32 -32.17
N GLU A 88 -16.09 -5.14 -32.21
CA GLU A 88 -16.62 -5.75 -33.44
C GLU A 88 -17.13 -4.70 -34.44
N HIS A 89 -17.78 -3.63 -33.96
CA HIS A 89 -18.21 -2.53 -34.81
C HIS A 89 -17.01 -1.75 -35.35
N ILE A 90 -15.96 -1.56 -34.55
CA ILE A 90 -14.74 -0.84 -34.97
C ILE A 90 -14.01 -1.59 -36.10
N LYS A 91 -13.87 -2.92 -36.01
CA LYS A 91 -13.29 -3.74 -37.09
C LYS A 91 -14.07 -3.63 -38.40
N ASN A 92 -15.40 -3.63 -38.32
CA ASN A 92 -16.29 -3.64 -39.48
C ASN A 92 -16.51 -2.26 -40.12
N THR A 93 -16.20 -1.16 -39.43
CA THR A 93 -16.39 0.22 -39.94
C THR A 93 -15.16 0.77 -40.68
N SER A 94 -14.17 -0.08 -40.95
CA SER A 94 -12.91 0.27 -41.63
C SER A 94 -13.09 0.89 -43.04
N HIS A 95 -14.30 0.89 -43.61
CA HIS A 95 -14.60 1.49 -44.93
C HIS A 95 -15.88 2.35 -45.02
N GLY A 96 -16.38 2.94 -43.93
CA GLY A 96 -17.61 3.76 -43.94
C GLY A 96 -17.41 5.24 -43.60
N SER A 97 -17.98 6.14 -44.43
CA SER A 97 -18.10 7.59 -44.22
C SER A 97 -18.39 7.97 -42.75
N THR A 98 -17.43 8.59 -42.08
CA THR A 98 -17.48 8.96 -40.66
C THR A 98 -18.18 10.31 -40.48
N SER A 99 -19.49 10.31 -40.24
CA SER A 99 -20.23 11.54 -39.90
C SER A 99 -20.39 11.77 -38.38
N GLU A 100 -20.04 10.81 -37.53
CA GLU A 100 -20.21 10.90 -36.07
C GLU A 100 -18.95 10.43 -35.33
N CYS A 101 -18.35 11.33 -34.55
CA CYS A 101 -17.33 10.99 -33.57
C CYS A 101 -18.01 10.41 -32.31
N LYS A 102 -17.47 9.32 -31.76
CA LYS A 102 -18.05 8.58 -30.63
C LYS A 102 -17.14 8.51 -29.40
N PHE A 103 -15.82 8.58 -29.56
CA PHE A 103 -14.87 8.27 -28.50
C PHE A 103 -14.07 9.50 -28.03
N PHE A 104 -13.33 10.16 -28.91
CA PHE A 104 -12.40 11.25 -28.59
C PHE A 104 -13.07 12.63 -28.43
N CYS A 105 -14.31 12.80 -28.90
CA CYS A 105 -15.09 14.02 -28.73
C CYS A 105 -15.93 14.06 -27.45
N VAL A 106 -15.95 12.97 -26.68
CA VAL A 106 -16.65 12.94 -25.40
C VAL A 106 -16.01 13.96 -24.46
N PRO A 107 -16.78 14.91 -23.88
CA PRO A 107 -16.23 15.97 -23.04
C PRO A 107 -15.45 15.42 -21.84
N ARG A 108 -14.16 15.75 -21.79
CA ARG A 108 -13.23 15.34 -20.73
C ARG A 108 -12.03 16.28 -20.66
N ASP A 109 -11.38 16.33 -19.49
CA ASP A 109 -10.20 17.18 -19.27
C ASP A 109 -8.95 16.61 -19.97
N PHE A 110 -8.80 15.29 -19.97
CA PHE A 110 -7.60 14.59 -20.43
C PHE A 110 -7.89 13.45 -21.39
N THR A 111 -6.95 13.18 -22.30
CA THR A 111 -6.81 11.88 -22.98
C THR A 111 -5.41 11.34 -22.68
N ALA A 112 -5.33 10.10 -22.18
CA ALA A 112 -4.08 9.49 -21.77
C ALA A 112 -3.47 8.59 -22.87
N PHE A 113 -2.20 8.85 -23.20
CA PHE A 113 -1.36 8.04 -24.07
C PHE A 113 -0.11 7.61 -23.31
N ALA A 114 0.53 6.55 -23.80
CA ALA A 114 1.76 6.02 -23.29
C ALA A 114 2.80 5.95 -24.40
N LEU A 115 4.07 5.98 -24.02
CA LEU A 115 5.19 5.67 -24.90
C LEU A 115 6.23 4.86 -24.13
N GLN A 116 7.04 4.10 -24.86
CA GLN A 116 8.21 3.44 -24.30
C GLN A 116 9.44 4.31 -24.56
N TYR A 117 10.12 4.75 -23.50
CA TYR A 117 11.13 5.81 -23.58
C TYR A 117 12.27 5.47 -24.54
N HIS A 118 12.72 4.20 -24.55
CA HIS A 118 13.81 3.73 -25.40
C HIS A 118 13.50 3.82 -26.91
N LEU A 119 12.22 3.93 -27.30
CA LEU A 119 11.82 4.11 -28.70
C LEU A 119 11.83 5.58 -29.14
N TRP A 120 11.94 6.53 -28.20
CA TRP A 120 11.91 7.95 -28.50
C TRP A 120 13.33 8.49 -28.72
N LYS A 121 13.64 8.85 -29.98
CA LYS A 121 14.99 9.28 -30.39
C LYS A 121 15.28 10.78 -30.30
N ASN A 122 14.28 11.63 -30.56
CA ASN A 122 14.45 13.10 -30.59
C ASN A 122 13.37 13.77 -29.73
N GLU A 123 13.67 14.02 -28.45
CA GLU A 123 12.74 14.64 -27.51
C GLU A 123 12.65 16.17 -27.71
N GLU A 124 13.80 16.87 -27.79
CA GLU A 124 13.83 18.34 -27.86
C GLU A 124 13.13 18.89 -29.11
N GLY A 125 13.39 18.30 -30.28
CA GLY A 125 12.73 18.71 -31.53
C GLY A 125 11.22 18.50 -31.50
N TRP A 126 10.73 17.51 -30.76
CA TRP A 126 9.31 17.22 -30.65
C TRP A 126 8.54 18.34 -29.95
N PHE A 127 9.10 18.91 -28.87
CA PHE A 127 8.47 20.02 -28.14
C PHE A 127 8.35 21.27 -28.97
N GLN A 128 9.41 21.63 -29.70
CA GLN A 128 9.39 22.80 -30.56
C GLN A 128 8.27 22.70 -31.63
N ILE A 129 8.09 21.52 -32.21
CA ILE A 129 7.00 21.27 -33.17
C ILE A 129 5.64 21.28 -32.48
N ALA A 130 5.52 20.71 -31.27
CA ALA A 130 4.29 20.75 -30.48
C ALA A 130 3.83 22.18 -30.20
N GLU A 131 4.76 23.05 -29.77
CA GLU A 131 4.52 24.47 -29.51
C GLU A 131 4.11 25.20 -30.79
N ASN A 132 4.79 24.95 -31.92
CA ASN A 132 4.41 25.49 -33.22
C ASN A 132 3.01 25.03 -33.67
N MET A 133 2.56 23.84 -33.25
CA MET A 133 1.20 23.34 -33.50
C MET A 133 0.16 23.90 -32.51
N GLY A 134 0.58 24.73 -31.55
CA GLY A 134 -0.23 25.45 -30.57
C GLY A 134 -0.37 24.77 -29.21
N PHE A 135 0.36 23.68 -28.95
CA PHE A 135 0.35 23.05 -27.62
C PHE A 135 1.18 23.85 -26.63
N GLN A 136 0.70 23.94 -25.40
CA GLN A 136 1.52 24.27 -24.25
C GLN A 136 1.89 22.96 -23.59
N CYS A 137 3.18 22.63 -23.51
CA CYS A 137 3.63 21.36 -22.96
C CYS A 137 4.42 21.56 -21.67
N LEU A 138 4.23 20.63 -20.73
CA LEU A 138 4.95 20.54 -19.48
C LEU A 138 5.68 19.19 -19.43
N LYS A 139 7.00 19.22 -19.23
CA LYS A 139 7.82 18.05 -18.91
C LYS A 139 7.88 17.85 -17.40
N ILE A 140 7.64 16.63 -16.95
CA ILE A 140 7.78 16.24 -15.55
C ILE A 140 8.81 15.12 -15.47
N GLU A 141 9.88 15.42 -14.76
CA GLU A 141 11.04 14.56 -14.58
C GLU A 141 11.38 14.41 -13.09
N SER A 142 12.06 13.33 -12.77
CA SER A 142 12.55 13.03 -11.43
C SER A 142 13.79 12.18 -11.52
N LYS A 143 14.53 12.09 -10.42
CA LYS A 143 15.65 11.14 -10.28
C LYS A 143 15.24 9.72 -10.65
N ASP A 144 16.11 9.03 -11.36
CA ASP A 144 15.96 7.62 -11.67
C ASP A 144 16.16 6.76 -10.42
N PRO A 145 15.11 6.13 -9.89
CA PRO A 145 15.20 5.35 -8.66
C PRO A 145 16.14 4.14 -8.77
N ARG A 146 16.43 3.65 -9.99
CA ARG A 146 17.39 2.55 -10.23
C ARG A 146 18.82 2.93 -9.86
N LEU A 147 19.13 4.22 -9.96
CA LEU A 147 20.47 4.75 -9.77
C LEU A 147 20.69 5.30 -8.36
N ASP A 148 19.64 5.38 -7.54
CA ASP A 148 19.75 5.82 -6.13
C ASP A 148 20.70 4.93 -5.31
N GLY A 149 20.92 3.68 -5.75
CA GLY A 149 21.89 2.73 -5.19
C GLY A 149 23.35 2.96 -5.60
N ILE A 150 23.65 3.82 -6.59
CA ILE A 150 25.01 4.08 -7.13
C ILE A 150 25.41 5.57 -6.96
N ASP A 151 26.44 5.87 -6.13
CA ASP A 151 26.79 7.26 -5.77
C ASP A 151 27.18 8.15 -6.97
N SER A 152 27.88 7.60 -7.95
CA SER A 152 28.31 8.34 -9.15
C SER A 152 27.17 8.69 -10.12
N LEU A 153 26.04 7.98 -10.01
CA LEU A 153 24.88 8.12 -10.91
C LEU A 153 23.62 8.61 -10.18
N SER A 154 23.71 8.77 -8.86
CA SER A 154 22.63 9.27 -8.01
C SER A 154 22.34 10.73 -8.36
N GLY A 155 21.19 10.97 -9.00
CA GLY A 155 20.75 12.31 -9.39
C GLY A 155 20.45 12.49 -10.87
N THR A 156 20.74 11.49 -11.71
CA THR A 156 20.29 11.48 -13.11
C THR A 156 18.77 11.58 -13.17
N GLU A 157 18.25 12.63 -13.80
CA GLU A 157 16.81 12.81 -13.98
C GLU A 157 16.34 12.11 -15.26
N ILE A 158 15.19 11.45 -15.17
CA ILE A 158 14.50 10.81 -16.29
C ILE A 158 13.10 11.43 -16.46
N PRO A 159 12.60 11.56 -17.70
CA PRO A 159 11.23 11.99 -17.93
C PRO A 159 10.25 10.91 -17.48
N LEU A 160 9.19 11.33 -16.80
CA LEU A 160 8.14 10.45 -16.28
C LEU A 160 6.79 10.72 -16.93
N HIS A 161 6.47 11.99 -17.13
CA HIS A 161 5.20 12.40 -17.73
C HIS A 161 5.38 13.66 -18.57
N TYR A 162 4.62 13.75 -19.65
CA TYR A 162 4.40 14.98 -20.38
C TYR A 162 2.93 15.34 -20.36
N ILE A 163 2.63 16.63 -20.25
CA ILE A 163 1.26 17.13 -20.31
C ILE A 163 1.22 18.23 -21.36
N CYS A 164 0.52 17.98 -22.46
CA CYS A 164 0.39 18.92 -23.56
C CYS A 164 -1.05 19.41 -23.68
N LYS A 165 -1.28 20.69 -23.40
CA LYS A 165 -2.59 21.33 -23.41
C LYS A 165 -2.81 22.08 -24.71
N LEU A 166 -3.97 21.87 -25.33
CA LEU A 166 -4.45 22.67 -26.46
C LEU A 166 -5.85 23.19 -26.14
N ALA A 167 -5.99 24.51 -26.06
CA ALA A 167 -7.21 25.18 -25.61
C ALA A 167 -7.70 24.63 -24.25
N THR A 168 -8.80 23.88 -24.24
CA THR A 168 -9.44 23.37 -23.02
C THR A 168 -9.14 21.91 -22.72
N HIS A 169 -8.45 21.19 -23.61
CA HIS A 169 -8.18 19.76 -23.47
C HIS A 169 -6.67 19.49 -23.36
N ALA A 170 -6.29 18.51 -22.53
CA ALA A 170 -4.90 18.15 -22.33
C ALA A 170 -4.63 16.69 -22.69
N ILE A 171 -3.48 16.44 -23.30
CA ILE A 171 -2.94 15.11 -23.53
C ILE A 171 -2.02 14.78 -22.36
N HIS A 172 -2.28 13.67 -21.68
CA HIS A 172 -1.37 13.12 -20.67
C HIS A 172 -0.57 11.99 -21.30
N LEU A 173 0.72 12.23 -21.52
CA LEU A 173 1.64 11.25 -22.08
C LEU A 173 2.47 10.64 -20.96
N VAL A 174 2.22 9.36 -20.66
CA VAL A 174 2.89 8.59 -19.61
C VAL A 174 4.13 7.91 -20.21
N VAL A 175 5.28 8.14 -19.59
CA VAL A 175 6.55 7.56 -20.04
C VAL A 175 6.78 6.23 -19.34
N PHE A 176 6.76 5.15 -20.11
CA PHE A 176 7.13 3.83 -19.64
C PHE A 176 8.61 3.55 -19.89
N HIS A 177 9.27 3.04 -18.87
CA HIS A 177 10.65 2.59 -18.87
C HIS A 177 10.69 1.07 -18.72
N GLU A 178 11.59 0.43 -19.46
CA GLU A 178 11.82 -1.00 -19.32
C GLU A 178 12.66 -1.32 -18.09
N ARG A 179 12.35 -2.46 -17.48
CA ARG A 179 12.97 -2.95 -16.24
C ARG A 179 13.45 -4.39 -16.41
N SER A 180 14.40 -4.82 -15.58
CA SER A 180 15.12 -6.10 -15.76
C SER A 180 14.21 -7.33 -15.69
N GLY A 181 13.08 -7.22 -14.98
CA GLY A 181 12.05 -8.26 -14.91
C GLY A 181 11.10 -8.38 -16.11
N ASN A 182 11.45 -7.81 -17.28
CA ASN A 182 10.62 -7.81 -18.50
C ASN A 182 9.20 -7.23 -18.31
N TYR A 183 9.14 -6.04 -17.71
CA TYR A 183 7.90 -5.31 -17.50
C TYR A 183 8.10 -3.82 -17.78
N LEU A 184 6.98 -3.09 -17.90
CA LEU A 184 6.98 -1.65 -18.12
C LEU A 184 6.68 -0.92 -16.81
N TRP A 185 7.51 0.07 -16.48
CA TRP A 185 7.36 0.90 -15.29
C TRP A 185 7.11 2.36 -15.64
N HIS A 186 6.19 3.03 -14.95
CA HIS A 186 6.07 4.48 -14.99
C HIS A 186 6.24 5.09 -13.59
N GLY A 187 6.76 6.32 -13.55
CA GLY A 187 7.04 7.01 -12.29
C GLY A 187 5.84 7.69 -11.64
N HIS A 188 6.10 8.30 -10.48
CA HIS A 188 5.18 9.18 -9.77
C HIS A 188 5.29 10.60 -10.35
N LEU A 189 4.14 11.19 -10.67
CA LEU A 189 4.02 12.60 -10.99
C LEU A 189 4.13 13.47 -9.73
N ARG A 190 5.33 13.98 -9.44
CA ARG A 190 5.57 14.96 -8.37
C ARG A 190 5.89 16.33 -8.95
N LEU A 191 5.04 17.31 -8.67
CA LEU A 191 5.24 18.68 -9.15
C LEU A 191 6.35 19.38 -8.36
N LYS A 192 7.39 19.82 -9.07
CA LYS A 192 8.43 20.73 -8.54
C LYS A 192 7.79 22.09 -8.19
N GLY A 193 8.38 22.82 -7.24
CA GLY A 193 7.76 24.02 -6.64
C GLY A 193 7.49 25.18 -7.62
N HIS A 194 8.22 25.25 -8.73
CA HIS A 194 8.08 26.30 -9.75
C HIS A 194 6.96 26.02 -10.78
N ILE A 195 6.37 24.83 -10.79
CA ILE A 195 5.34 24.46 -11.77
C ILE A 195 3.99 25.07 -11.37
N ASP A 196 3.31 25.72 -12.32
CA ASP A 196 1.95 26.22 -12.12
C ASP A 196 0.96 25.07 -11.91
N ARG A 197 0.45 24.96 -10.68
CA ARG A 197 -0.56 23.96 -10.29
C ARG A 197 -1.92 24.18 -10.94
N LYS A 198 -2.17 25.33 -11.57
CA LYS A 198 -3.39 25.65 -12.31
C LYS A 198 -3.31 25.32 -13.80
N PHE A 199 -2.15 24.88 -14.29
CA PHE A 199 -1.95 24.53 -15.70
C PHE A 199 -3.02 23.56 -16.23
N VAL A 200 -3.27 22.49 -15.46
CA VAL A 200 -4.33 21.50 -15.66
C VAL A 200 -4.86 21.00 -14.30
N PRO A 201 -6.05 20.37 -14.21
CA PRO A 201 -6.53 19.78 -12.97
C PRO A 201 -5.79 18.46 -12.63
N PHE A 202 -4.53 18.54 -12.19
CA PHE A 202 -3.64 17.40 -11.94
C PHE A 202 -4.24 16.27 -11.09
N ARG A 203 -5.13 16.58 -10.15
CA ARG A 203 -5.80 15.59 -9.28
C ARG A 203 -6.75 14.66 -10.04
N ARG A 204 -7.13 15.00 -11.28
CA ARG A 204 -8.00 14.21 -12.15
C ARG A 204 -7.22 13.35 -13.15
N LEU A 205 -5.89 13.42 -13.17
CA LEU A 205 -5.07 12.52 -13.98
C LEU A 205 -5.25 11.08 -13.49
N GLN A 206 -5.41 10.16 -14.42
CA GLN A 206 -5.62 8.73 -14.13
C GLN A 206 -4.32 8.03 -13.75
N PHE A 207 -3.18 8.52 -14.26
CA PHE A 207 -1.86 7.97 -14.02
C PHE A 207 -0.97 8.96 -13.25
N GLY A 208 0.07 8.44 -12.58
CA GLY A 208 1.08 9.24 -11.90
C GLY A 208 0.79 9.54 -10.42
N ARG A 209 -0.36 9.14 -9.85
CA ARG A 209 -0.59 9.24 -8.39
C ARG A 209 0.38 8.38 -7.59
N TYR A 210 0.74 7.22 -8.13
CA TYR A 210 1.79 6.33 -7.64
C TYR A 210 2.62 5.86 -8.85
N PRO A 211 3.87 5.41 -8.65
CA PRO A 211 4.56 4.62 -9.67
C PRO A 211 3.75 3.36 -9.98
N GLY A 212 3.83 2.88 -11.21
CA GLY A 212 3.08 1.71 -11.66
C GLY A 212 3.93 0.76 -12.48
N ALA A 213 3.62 -0.53 -12.41
CA ALA A 213 4.22 -1.58 -13.20
C ALA A 213 3.15 -2.40 -13.91
N PHE A 214 3.39 -2.67 -15.20
CA PHE A 214 2.48 -3.35 -16.11
C PHE A 214 3.24 -4.44 -16.86
N ASP A 215 2.57 -5.53 -17.18
CA ASP A 215 3.06 -6.45 -18.20
C ASP A 215 3.28 -5.71 -19.53
N ARG A 216 4.23 -6.17 -20.35
CA ARG A 216 4.47 -5.57 -21.66
C ARG A 216 3.29 -5.92 -22.57
N PRO A 217 2.45 -4.96 -22.98
CA PRO A 217 1.32 -5.27 -23.85
C PRO A 217 1.80 -5.48 -25.29
N GLU A 218 1.24 -6.50 -25.96
CA GLU A 218 1.24 -6.51 -27.42
C GLU A 218 0.35 -5.37 -27.91
N LEU A 219 0.80 -4.63 -28.92
CA LEU A 219 0.05 -3.50 -29.48
C LEU A 219 -0.59 -3.88 -30.81
N GLN A 220 -1.76 -3.33 -31.07
CA GLN A 220 -2.45 -3.41 -32.36
C GLN A 220 -2.89 -2.02 -32.82
N GLN A 221 -2.88 -1.79 -34.13
CA GLN A 221 -3.35 -0.56 -34.73
C GLN A 221 -4.85 -0.66 -35.02
N VAL A 222 -5.61 0.36 -34.65
CA VAL A 222 -7.04 0.46 -34.92
C VAL A 222 -7.40 1.87 -35.40
N THR A 223 -8.48 2.00 -36.16
CA THR A 223 -9.02 3.30 -36.59
C THR A 223 -10.21 3.67 -35.70
N VAL A 224 -10.08 4.74 -34.92
CA VAL A 224 -11.10 5.22 -33.97
C VAL A 224 -11.38 6.69 -34.27
N ASP A 225 -12.65 7.05 -34.53
CA ASP A 225 -13.08 8.38 -34.95
C ASP A 225 -12.26 8.97 -36.12
N GLY A 226 -11.88 8.11 -37.08
CA GLY A 226 -11.06 8.48 -38.24
C GLY A 226 -9.59 8.74 -37.95
N LEU A 227 -9.10 8.39 -36.75
CA LEU A 227 -7.70 8.51 -36.35
C LEU A 227 -7.09 7.11 -36.19
N GLU A 228 -5.91 6.89 -36.75
CA GLU A 228 -5.14 5.68 -36.53
C GLU A 228 -4.43 5.75 -35.17
N VAL A 229 -4.70 4.78 -34.30
CA VAL A 229 -4.16 4.72 -32.94
C VAL A 229 -3.67 3.31 -32.61
N LEU A 230 -2.57 3.23 -31.88
CA LEU A 230 -2.13 1.98 -31.27
C LEU A 230 -2.86 1.78 -29.94
N ILE A 231 -3.31 0.56 -29.68
CA ILE A 231 -3.94 0.15 -28.41
C ILE A 231 -3.35 -1.19 -27.95
N PRO A 232 -3.45 -1.54 -26.66
CA PRO A 232 -3.20 -2.91 -26.21
C PRO A 232 -4.08 -3.91 -26.99
N LYS A 233 -3.49 -5.03 -27.40
CA LYS A 233 -4.18 -6.11 -28.10
C LYS A 233 -5.24 -6.78 -27.23
N ASP A 234 -4.98 -6.83 -25.92
CA ASP A 234 -5.94 -7.19 -24.88
C ASP A 234 -6.24 -5.98 -23.98
N PRO A 235 -7.23 -5.14 -24.35
CA PRO A 235 -7.64 -4.00 -23.53
C PRO A 235 -8.17 -4.42 -22.16
N VAL A 236 -8.78 -5.61 -22.04
CA VAL A 236 -9.39 -6.08 -20.79
C VAL A 236 -8.30 -6.34 -19.76
N HIS A 237 -7.28 -7.13 -20.12
CA HIS A 237 -6.14 -7.39 -19.25
C HIS A 237 -5.44 -6.10 -18.81
N PHE A 238 -5.19 -5.19 -19.76
CA PHE A 238 -4.55 -3.91 -19.43
C PHE A 238 -5.39 -3.08 -18.43
N LEU A 239 -6.71 -3.04 -18.60
CA LEU A 239 -7.62 -2.33 -17.68
C LEU A 239 -7.67 -2.98 -16.29
N GLU A 240 -7.63 -4.32 -16.22
CA GLU A 240 -7.57 -5.08 -14.97
C GLU A 240 -6.25 -4.86 -14.20
N GLU A 241 -5.16 -4.61 -14.90
CA GLU A 241 -3.86 -4.30 -14.27
C GLU A 241 -3.84 -2.94 -13.56
N ILE A 242 -4.55 -1.92 -14.08
CA ILE A 242 -4.51 -0.53 -13.57
C ILE A 242 -4.70 -0.44 -12.05
N PRO A 243 -5.78 -0.98 -11.43
CA PRO A 243 -5.98 -0.88 -9.98
C PRO A 243 -4.91 -1.62 -9.16
N HIS A 244 -4.22 -2.59 -9.75
CA HIS A 244 -3.19 -3.41 -9.12
C HIS A 244 -1.76 -3.04 -9.55
N SER A 245 -1.61 -1.97 -10.33
CA SER A 245 -0.33 -1.59 -10.93
C SER A 245 0.66 -0.95 -9.95
N ARG A 246 0.19 -0.52 -8.77
CA ARG A 246 0.99 0.27 -7.81
C ARG A 246 2.34 -0.40 -7.54
N PHE A 247 3.41 0.36 -7.75
CA PHE A 247 4.78 -0.10 -7.61
C PHE A 247 5.49 0.59 -6.44
N ILE A 248 6.26 -0.18 -5.67
CA ILE A 248 7.11 0.28 -4.58
C ILE A 248 8.55 -0.06 -4.93
N GLU A 249 9.38 0.98 -5.02
CA GLU A 249 10.82 0.83 -5.18
C GLU A 249 11.45 0.26 -3.90
N CYS A 250 12.53 -0.50 -4.08
CA CYS A 250 13.35 -0.83 -2.93
C CYS A 250 13.97 0.44 -2.33
N ARG A 251 14.27 0.39 -1.02
CA ARG A 251 14.90 1.49 -0.29
C ARG A 251 16.42 1.51 -0.52
N TYR A 252 16.84 1.72 -1.76
CA TYR A 252 18.25 1.61 -2.18
C TYR A 252 19.19 2.49 -1.35
N LYS A 253 18.78 3.72 -1.03
CA LYS A 253 19.57 4.63 -0.20
C LYS A 253 19.81 4.06 1.20
N GLU A 254 18.76 3.52 1.82
CA GLU A 254 18.85 2.95 3.17
C GLU A 254 19.50 1.58 3.19
N ALA A 255 19.33 0.77 2.15
CA ALA A 255 20.07 -0.47 1.94
C ALA A 255 21.58 -0.19 1.83
N ARG A 256 22.00 0.87 1.13
CA ARG A 256 23.40 1.28 1.08
C ARG A 256 23.91 1.69 2.47
N ALA A 257 23.14 2.52 3.19
CA ALA A 257 23.50 2.90 4.56
C ALA A 257 23.61 1.68 5.50
N PHE A 258 22.76 0.67 5.29
CA PHE A 258 22.85 -0.61 5.98
C PHE A 258 24.17 -1.32 5.67
N PHE A 259 24.58 -1.43 4.40
CA PHE A 259 25.86 -2.07 4.04
C PHE A 259 27.11 -1.28 4.44
N GLN A 260 27.01 0.02 4.63
CA GLN A 260 28.09 0.83 5.21
C GLN A 260 28.33 0.52 6.69
N GLN A 261 27.26 0.13 7.41
CA GLN A 261 27.32 -0.20 8.83
C GLN A 261 27.56 -1.69 9.10
N TYR A 262 26.98 -2.55 8.26
CA TYR A 262 27.05 -4.00 8.37
C TYR A 262 27.70 -4.54 7.09
N LEU A 263 28.90 -5.10 7.22
CA LEU A 263 29.64 -5.65 6.08
C LEU A 263 28.76 -6.63 5.31
N ASP A 264 28.68 -6.43 4.00
CA ASP A 264 28.00 -7.36 3.12
C ASP A 264 28.77 -8.68 3.09
N GLU A 265 28.14 -9.74 3.58
CA GLU A 265 28.74 -11.06 3.61
C GLU A 265 28.80 -11.61 2.18
N ASN A 266 30.02 -11.64 1.65
CA ASN A 266 30.34 -12.07 0.29
C ASN A 266 31.25 -13.31 0.29
N THR A 267 31.05 -14.18 1.28
CA THR A 267 31.66 -15.52 1.29
C THR A 267 31.14 -16.34 0.10
N VAL A 268 31.89 -17.39 -0.28
CA VAL A 268 31.49 -18.27 -1.40
C VAL A 268 30.13 -18.90 -1.11
N GLU A 269 29.90 -19.28 0.14
CA GLU A 269 28.65 -19.85 0.64
C GLU A 269 27.49 -18.84 0.55
N ALA A 270 27.71 -17.59 0.97
CA ALA A 270 26.70 -16.53 0.89
C ALA A 270 26.32 -16.22 -0.57
N MET A 271 27.31 -16.13 -1.47
CA MET A 271 27.07 -15.91 -2.89
C MET A 271 26.34 -17.09 -3.54
N ALA A 272 26.73 -18.32 -3.20
CA ALA A 272 26.05 -19.53 -3.65
C ALA A 272 24.60 -19.58 -3.16
N PHE A 273 24.35 -19.27 -1.89
CA PHE A 273 23.00 -19.19 -1.34
C PHE A 273 22.15 -18.15 -2.07
N ARG A 274 22.64 -16.91 -2.25
CA ARG A 274 21.91 -15.85 -2.97
C ARG A 274 21.55 -16.29 -4.40
N LYS A 275 22.48 -16.93 -5.10
CA LYS A 275 22.24 -17.48 -6.44
C LYS A 275 21.13 -18.54 -6.41
N ASN A 276 21.23 -19.51 -5.52
CA ASN A 276 20.25 -20.60 -5.42
C ASN A 276 18.87 -20.08 -4.98
N ALA A 277 18.81 -19.12 -4.06
CA ALA A 277 17.57 -18.47 -3.65
C ALA A 277 16.92 -17.69 -4.80
N LYS A 278 17.71 -16.99 -5.63
CA LYS A 278 17.23 -16.31 -6.84
C LYS A 278 16.65 -17.30 -7.85
N GLU A 279 17.37 -18.39 -8.16
CA GLU A 279 16.88 -19.43 -9.08
C GLU A 279 15.58 -20.08 -8.53
N LEU A 280 15.53 -20.35 -7.23
CA LEU A 280 14.35 -20.92 -6.57
C LEU A 280 13.15 -19.98 -6.63
N LEU A 281 13.35 -18.69 -6.37
CA LEU A 281 12.31 -17.67 -6.47
C LEU A 281 11.80 -17.52 -7.91
N GLN A 282 12.69 -17.55 -8.91
CA GLN A 282 12.33 -17.53 -10.34
C GLN A 282 11.46 -18.72 -10.72
N LEU A 283 11.85 -19.93 -10.29
CA LEU A 283 11.09 -21.14 -10.54
C LEU A 283 9.71 -21.07 -9.87
N ALA A 284 9.66 -20.66 -8.60
CA ALA A 284 8.40 -20.54 -7.86
C ALA A 284 7.46 -19.50 -8.46
N ALA A 285 7.99 -18.32 -8.83
CA ALA A 285 7.22 -17.28 -9.49
C ALA A 285 6.62 -17.77 -10.80
N LYS A 286 7.40 -18.47 -11.64
CA LYS A 286 6.93 -19.05 -12.90
C LYS A 286 5.82 -20.06 -12.66
N THR A 287 6.00 -20.99 -11.72
CA THR A 287 5.00 -22.02 -11.39
C THR A 287 3.70 -21.40 -10.91
N LEU A 288 3.75 -20.44 -9.97
CA LEU A 288 2.57 -19.78 -9.43
C LEU A 288 1.84 -18.91 -10.47
N ASN A 289 2.59 -18.19 -11.32
CA ASN A 289 2.01 -17.42 -12.42
C ASN A 289 1.28 -18.30 -13.44
N ASN A 290 1.84 -19.47 -13.78
CA ASN A 290 1.19 -20.42 -14.68
C ASN A 290 -0.13 -20.97 -14.10
N LEU A 291 -0.24 -21.08 -12.77
CA LEU A 291 -1.47 -21.47 -12.07
C LEU A 291 -2.45 -20.30 -11.88
N GLY A 292 -2.06 -19.07 -12.22
CA GLY A 292 -2.85 -17.87 -11.92
C GLY A 292 -2.98 -17.59 -10.43
N VAL A 293 -2.03 -18.05 -9.61
CA VAL A 293 -2.04 -17.85 -8.15
C VAL A 293 -1.28 -16.57 -7.80
N ARG A 294 -1.93 -15.65 -7.11
CA ARG A 294 -1.28 -14.42 -6.64
C ARG A 294 -0.44 -14.73 -5.40
N PHE A 295 0.80 -14.26 -5.41
CA PHE A 295 1.75 -14.43 -4.33
C PHE A 295 2.56 -13.16 -4.10
N TRP A 296 3.22 -13.07 -2.94
CA TRP A 296 4.15 -12.00 -2.57
C TRP A 296 5.36 -12.54 -1.81
N LEU A 297 6.42 -11.72 -1.70
CA LEU A 297 7.55 -12.02 -0.83
C LEU A 297 7.12 -11.94 0.63
N SER A 298 7.30 -13.02 1.39
CA SER A 298 6.95 -13.09 2.80
C SER A 298 8.19 -13.14 3.70
N SER A 299 8.00 -13.05 5.01
CA SER A 299 9.00 -13.32 6.06
C SER A 299 10.41 -12.82 5.72
N GLY A 300 11.42 -13.71 5.72
CA GLY A 300 12.84 -13.37 5.56
C GLY A 300 13.15 -12.78 4.20
N THR A 301 12.42 -13.25 3.18
CA THR A 301 12.56 -12.76 1.81
C THR A 301 12.04 -11.33 1.66
N CYS A 302 10.90 -11.01 2.27
CA CYS A 302 10.36 -9.64 2.33
C CYS A 302 11.28 -8.70 3.10
N LEU A 303 11.81 -9.15 4.25
CA LEU A 303 12.75 -8.37 5.06
C LEU A 303 14.06 -8.10 4.30
N GLY A 304 14.59 -9.09 3.58
CA GLY A 304 15.76 -8.94 2.74
C GLY A 304 15.57 -7.85 1.68
N TRP A 305 14.45 -7.91 0.96
CA TRP A 305 14.06 -6.86 0.02
C TRP A 305 13.98 -5.49 0.73
N TYR A 306 13.19 -5.35 1.78
CA TYR A 306 12.96 -4.05 2.42
C TYR A 306 14.20 -3.43 3.07
N ARG A 307 15.04 -4.24 3.73
CA ARG A 307 16.18 -3.79 4.52
C ARG A 307 17.42 -3.52 3.69
N GLN A 308 17.70 -4.40 2.73
CA GLN A 308 19.01 -4.48 2.08
C GLN A 308 18.92 -4.68 0.56
N CYS A 309 17.71 -4.58 -0.03
CA CYS A 309 17.47 -4.76 -1.47
C CYS A 309 18.08 -6.05 -2.05
N ASN A 310 18.25 -7.08 -1.22
CA ASN A 310 18.92 -8.31 -1.59
C ASN A 310 18.46 -9.46 -0.69
N VAL A 311 18.72 -10.69 -1.11
CA VAL A 311 18.52 -11.88 -0.28
C VAL A 311 19.45 -11.81 0.94
N ILE A 312 18.94 -12.19 2.12
CA ILE A 312 19.74 -12.26 3.34
C ILE A 312 20.70 -13.46 3.19
N PRO A 313 22.03 -13.26 3.19
CA PRO A 313 22.97 -14.32 2.80
C PRO A 313 22.97 -15.56 3.70
N TYR A 314 22.52 -15.40 4.94
CA TYR A 314 22.43 -16.46 5.94
C TYR A 314 20.98 -16.88 6.24
N SER A 315 19.99 -16.43 5.46
CA SER A 315 18.68 -17.11 5.45
C SER A 315 18.87 -18.51 4.86
N LYS A 316 18.04 -19.48 5.23
CA LYS A 316 18.15 -20.86 4.72
C LYS A 316 17.04 -21.21 3.73
N ASP A 317 16.18 -20.24 3.46
CA ASP A 317 14.90 -20.40 2.82
C ASP A 317 14.54 -19.17 1.97
N VAL A 318 13.62 -19.42 1.05
CA VAL A 318 12.84 -18.43 0.32
C VAL A 318 11.40 -18.54 0.82
N ASP A 319 10.82 -17.42 1.23
CA ASP A 319 9.50 -17.36 1.85
C ASP A 319 8.52 -16.62 0.94
N LEU A 320 7.42 -17.26 0.60
CA LEU A 320 6.31 -16.69 -0.15
C LEU A 320 5.03 -16.69 0.67
N GLY A 321 4.21 -15.67 0.45
CA GLY A 321 2.85 -15.59 0.98
C GLY A 321 1.83 -15.79 -0.14
N ILE A 322 0.74 -16.49 0.16
CA ILE A 322 -0.40 -16.70 -0.73
C ILE A 322 -1.69 -16.48 0.06
N PHE A 323 -2.68 -15.81 -0.54
CA PHE A 323 -4.02 -15.73 0.04
C PHE A 323 -4.68 -17.11 -0.04
N ILE A 324 -5.29 -17.59 1.05
CA ILE A 324 -5.93 -18.89 1.06
C ILE A 324 -7.07 -18.98 0.03
N GLU A 325 -7.70 -17.85 -0.27
CA GLU A 325 -8.74 -17.71 -1.30
C GLU A 325 -8.22 -17.99 -2.72
N ASP A 326 -6.91 -17.81 -2.93
CA ASP A 326 -6.22 -18.10 -4.20
C ASP A 326 -5.64 -19.52 -4.24
N TYR A 327 -5.82 -20.34 -3.19
CA TYR A 327 -5.33 -21.72 -3.16
C TYR A 327 -5.91 -22.56 -4.30
N LYS A 328 -5.03 -23.33 -4.96
CA LYS A 328 -5.40 -24.33 -5.96
C LYS A 328 -4.95 -25.71 -5.51
N SER A 329 -5.80 -26.72 -5.67
CA SER A 329 -5.53 -28.08 -5.21
C SER A 329 -4.35 -28.75 -5.93
N ASP A 330 -4.04 -28.31 -7.14
CA ASP A 330 -2.94 -28.77 -7.99
C ASP A 330 -1.59 -28.08 -7.69
N ILE A 331 -1.53 -27.11 -6.76
CA ILE A 331 -0.31 -26.36 -6.47
C ILE A 331 0.87 -27.26 -6.13
N ILE A 332 0.65 -28.33 -5.35
CA ILE A 332 1.70 -29.29 -4.98
C ILE A 332 2.21 -30.03 -6.22
N LEU A 333 1.29 -30.52 -7.07
CA LEU A 333 1.64 -31.23 -8.30
C LEU A 333 2.42 -30.32 -9.25
N ALA A 334 1.98 -29.08 -9.43
CA ALA A 334 2.67 -28.11 -10.28
C ALA A 334 4.10 -27.82 -9.82
N PHE A 335 4.34 -27.74 -8.51
CA PHE A 335 5.70 -27.62 -7.97
C PHE A 335 6.52 -28.88 -8.17
N GLN A 336 5.94 -30.07 -8.00
CA GLN A 336 6.61 -31.35 -8.25
C GLN A 336 6.99 -31.51 -9.73
N ASP A 337 6.10 -31.15 -10.65
CA ASP A 337 6.33 -31.15 -12.10
C ASP A 337 7.41 -30.12 -12.50
N ALA A 338 7.51 -29.01 -11.77
CA ALA A 338 8.57 -28.03 -11.90
C ALA A 338 9.91 -28.48 -11.26
N GLY A 339 9.96 -29.67 -10.64
CA GLY A 339 11.17 -30.26 -10.05
C GLY A 339 11.38 -29.95 -8.57
N LEU A 340 10.39 -29.38 -7.87
CA LEU A 340 10.44 -29.08 -6.44
C LEU A 340 9.59 -30.08 -5.66
N GLN A 341 10.26 -31.01 -4.95
CA GLN A 341 9.58 -32.03 -4.17
C GLN A 341 9.03 -31.47 -2.86
N LEU A 342 7.82 -31.89 -2.49
CA LEU A 342 7.20 -31.50 -1.22
C LEU A 342 8.03 -32.05 -0.05
N LYS A 343 8.51 -31.16 0.81
CA LYS A 343 9.26 -31.48 2.03
C LYS A 343 8.32 -31.60 3.22
N HIS A 344 7.47 -30.59 3.45
CA HIS A 344 6.49 -30.59 4.53
C HIS A 344 5.15 -30.04 4.05
N LYS A 345 4.08 -30.57 4.64
CA LYS A 345 2.73 -30.00 4.60
C LYS A 345 2.23 -29.93 6.03
N PHE A 346 2.05 -28.73 6.55
CA PHE A 346 1.46 -28.52 7.86
C PHE A 346 0.06 -27.94 7.73
N GLY A 347 -0.77 -28.20 8.73
CA GLY A 347 -2.15 -27.70 8.77
C GLY A 347 -3.07 -28.24 7.69
N LYS A 348 -4.20 -27.57 7.53
CA LYS A 348 -5.23 -27.82 6.50
C LYS A 348 -5.63 -26.49 5.86
N VAL A 349 -6.32 -26.55 4.72
CA VAL A 349 -6.77 -25.39 3.94
C VAL A 349 -7.69 -24.48 4.78
N GLU A 350 -8.47 -25.06 5.68
CA GLU A 350 -9.42 -24.37 6.55
C GLU A 350 -8.82 -23.90 7.90
N ASP A 351 -7.52 -24.08 8.10
CA ASP A 351 -6.86 -23.87 9.39
C ASP A 351 -5.50 -23.18 9.20
N SER A 352 -4.40 -23.93 9.14
CA SER A 352 -3.05 -23.38 9.26
C SER A 352 -2.11 -23.85 8.14
N LEU A 353 -2.61 -23.93 6.91
CA LEU A 353 -1.85 -24.50 5.78
C LEU A 353 -0.48 -23.83 5.60
N GLU A 354 0.55 -24.66 5.52
CA GLU A 354 1.92 -24.29 5.18
C GLU A 354 2.50 -25.39 4.30
N LEU A 355 3.17 -25.00 3.21
CA LEU A 355 3.83 -25.93 2.29
C LEU A 355 5.31 -25.59 2.21
N SER A 356 6.17 -26.57 2.43
CA SER A 356 7.61 -26.45 2.23
C SER A 356 8.06 -27.37 1.10
N PHE A 357 8.92 -26.89 0.22
CA PHE A 357 9.50 -27.67 -0.87
C PHE A 357 11.03 -27.69 -0.79
N HIS A 358 11.64 -28.79 -1.23
CA HIS A 358 13.09 -28.91 -1.31
C HIS A 358 13.60 -28.27 -2.61
N GLY A 359 14.39 -27.20 -2.49
CA GLY A 359 15.16 -26.63 -3.58
C GLY A 359 16.56 -27.25 -3.66
N LYS A 360 17.38 -26.70 -4.58
CA LYS A 360 18.78 -27.14 -4.76
C LYS A 360 19.64 -26.80 -3.54
N GLU A 361 20.65 -27.62 -3.26
CA GLU A 361 21.66 -27.38 -2.21
C GLU A 361 21.05 -27.04 -0.83
N ASP A 362 19.96 -27.73 -0.47
CA ASP A 362 19.19 -27.56 0.78
C ASP A 362 18.55 -26.17 1.00
N VAL A 363 18.46 -25.34 -0.04
CA VAL A 363 17.64 -24.11 0.02
C VAL A 363 16.16 -24.50 -0.04
N LYS A 364 15.41 -24.16 1.01
CA LYS A 364 13.99 -24.51 1.13
C LYS A 364 13.09 -23.40 0.58
N LEU A 365 11.99 -23.75 -0.09
CA LEU A 365 10.90 -22.82 -0.39
C LEU A 365 9.80 -23.04 0.64
N ASP A 366 9.43 -22.02 1.40
CA ASP A 366 8.28 -22.03 2.29
C ASP A 366 7.15 -21.15 1.71
N ILE A 367 5.95 -21.70 1.69
CA ILE A 367 4.73 -21.02 1.26
C ILE A 367 3.78 -20.97 2.45
N PHE A 368 3.54 -19.75 2.93
CA PHE A 368 2.61 -19.46 4.00
C PHE A 368 1.28 -18.99 3.45
N PHE A 369 0.19 -19.59 3.91
CA PHE A 369 -1.16 -19.18 3.52
C PHE A 369 -1.74 -18.18 4.52
N PHE A 370 -2.28 -17.09 3.99
CA PHE A 370 -2.88 -16.01 4.77
C PHE A 370 -4.38 -16.05 4.66
N TYR A 371 -5.03 -15.86 5.81
CA TYR A 371 -6.47 -15.90 5.99
C TYR A 371 -6.96 -14.52 6.36
N GLU A 372 -7.98 -14.07 5.66
CA GLU A 372 -8.55 -12.75 5.85
C GLU A 372 -9.66 -12.77 6.92
N GLU A 373 -9.50 -11.98 8.00
CA GLU A 373 -10.56 -11.73 9.00
C GLU A 373 -11.09 -10.29 8.91
N THR A 374 -12.05 -9.89 9.75
CA THR A 374 -12.71 -8.58 9.60
C THR A 374 -11.74 -7.40 9.75
N ASP A 375 -10.84 -7.47 10.72
CA ASP A 375 -9.95 -6.36 11.14
C ASP A 375 -8.46 -6.66 10.93
N HIS A 376 -8.11 -7.90 10.63
CA HIS A 376 -6.72 -8.35 10.50
C HIS A 376 -6.58 -9.46 9.46
N MET A 377 -5.34 -9.86 9.21
CA MET A 377 -4.99 -11.08 8.50
C MET A 377 -4.16 -11.97 9.40
N TRP A 378 -4.08 -13.25 9.10
CA TRP A 378 -3.22 -14.15 9.85
C TRP A 378 -2.67 -15.27 8.98
N ASN A 379 -1.51 -15.81 9.35
CA ASN A 379 -1.03 -17.09 8.82
C ASN A 379 -0.76 -18.07 9.97
N GLY A 380 -0.79 -19.35 9.62
CA GLY A 380 -0.44 -20.43 10.52
C GLY A 380 1.08 -20.67 10.53
N GLY A 381 1.61 -21.09 11.67
CA GLY A 381 2.91 -21.76 11.73
C GLY A 381 2.85 -22.99 12.62
N THR A 382 3.57 -24.03 12.25
CA THR A 382 3.56 -25.30 12.99
C THR A 382 4.96 -25.68 13.43
N GLN A 383 5.16 -25.91 14.73
CA GLN A 383 6.42 -26.43 15.23
C GLN A 383 6.56 -27.92 14.87
N ALA A 384 7.45 -28.22 13.92
CA ALA A 384 7.60 -29.56 13.34
C ALA A 384 7.77 -30.71 14.35
N LYS A 385 8.45 -30.49 15.48
CA LYS A 385 8.70 -31.55 16.49
C LYS A 385 7.51 -31.83 17.41
N THR A 386 6.76 -30.80 17.77
CA THR A 386 5.70 -30.89 18.78
C THR A 386 4.30 -30.88 18.17
N GLY A 387 4.18 -30.50 16.90
CA GLY A 387 2.91 -30.25 16.24
C GLY A 387 2.18 -29.02 16.78
N LYS A 388 2.79 -28.24 17.69
CA LYS A 388 2.16 -27.05 18.25
C LYS A 388 1.96 -26.02 17.15
N LYS A 389 0.71 -25.63 16.96
CA LYS A 389 0.31 -24.66 15.96
C LYS A 389 0.24 -23.27 16.56
N PHE A 390 0.53 -22.29 15.74
CA PHE A 390 0.57 -20.89 16.10
C PHE A 390 -0.15 -20.05 15.06
N LYS A 391 -0.82 -19.01 15.53
CA LYS A 391 -1.46 -17.99 14.70
C LYS A 391 -0.67 -16.70 14.81
N TYR A 392 -0.06 -16.25 13.70
CA TYR A 392 0.58 -14.94 13.61
C TYR A 392 -0.41 -13.94 13.05
N LEU A 393 -0.53 -12.79 13.69
CA LEU A 393 -1.52 -11.77 13.34
C LEU A 393 -0.84 -10.61 12.61
N PHE A 394 -1.44 -10.19 11.50
CA PHE A 394 -0.99 -9.10 10.65
C PHE A 394 -2.08 -8.04 10.55
N PRO A 395 -1.71 -6.75 10.49
CA PRO A 395 -2.65 -5.73 10.06
C PRO A 395 -3.08 -6.00 8.61
N LYS A 396 -4.22 -5.43 8.21
CA LYS A 396 -4.65 -5.44 6.81
C LYS A 396 -3.58 -4.81 5.92
N PHE A 397 -3.26 -5.48 4.84
CA PHE A 397 -2.36 -5.02 3.80
C PHE A 397 -2.94 -5.32 2.42
N THR A 398 -2.54 -4.51 1.46
CA THR A 398 -2.77 -4.73 0.03
C THR A 398 -1.48 -5.18 -0.64
N LEU A 399 -1.53 -5.61 -1.89
CA LEU A 399 -0.33 -6.02 -2.63
C LEU A 399 0.12 -4.95 -3.63
N CYS A 400 1.41 -4.67 -3.62
CA CYS A 400 2.08 -3.76 -4.53
C CYS A 400 3.15 -4.52 -5.32
N TRP A 401 3.39 -4.13 -6.56
CA TRP A 401 4.54 -4.62 -7.33
C TRP A 401 5.84 -4.02 -6.81
N THR A 402 6.92 -4.77 -6.94
CA THR A 402 8.29 -4.33 -6.74
C THR A 402 9.23 -5.10 -7.66
N GLU A 403 10.48 -4.69 -7.68
CA GLU A 403 11.56 -5.44 -8.30
C GLU A 403 12.44 -6.09 -7.22
N PHE A 404 12.64 -7.39 -7.35
CA PHE A 404 13.55 -8.12 -6.47
C PHE A 404 14.19 -9.27 -7.24
N ALA A 405 15.52 -9.39 -7.11
CA ALA A 405 16.31 -10.39 -7.83
C ALA A 405 16.00 -10.42 -9.35
N ASP A 406 15.90 -9.24 -9.97
CA ASP A 406 15.57 -9.03 -11.39
C ASP A 406 14.21 -9.57 -11.83
N MET A 407 13.23 -9.62 -10.92
CA MET A 407 11.87 -10.05 -11.23
C MET A 407 10.83 -9.05 -10.76
N LYS A 408 9.73 -8.95 -11.52
CA LYS A 408 8.49 -8.30 -11.08
C LYS A 408 7.77 -9.22 -10.10
N VAL A 409 7.79 -8.89 -8.81
CA VAL A 409 7.13 -9.67 -7.74
C VAL A 409 6.31 -8.75 -6.84
N ARG A 410 5.40 -9.31 -6.04
CA ARG A 410 4.59 -8.52 -5.11
C ARG A 410 5.19 -8.48 -3.72
N VAL A 411 4.84 -7.43 -3.00
CA VAL A 411 5.10 -7.21 -1.58
C VAL A 411 3.86 -6.59 -0.93
N PRO A 412 3.68 -6.70 0.39
CA PRO A 412 2.66 -5.94 1.11
C PRO A 412 2.90 -4.44 0.94
N CYS A 413 1.89 -3.68 0.49
CA CYS A 413 2.00 -2.23 0.32
C CYS A 413 2.28 -1.55 1.67
N GLU A 414 1.64 -2.03 2.73
CA GLU A 414 1.86 -1.67 4.14
C GLU A 414 3.07 -2.46 4.68
N THR A 415 4.21 -2.31 4.02
CA THR A 415 5.41 -3.13 4.23
C THR A 415 5.93 -3.06 5.67
N ILE A 416 5.95 -1.86 6.26
CA ILE A 416 6.53 -1.65 7.59
C ILE A 416 5.71 -2.39 8.63
N GLU A 417 4.40 -2.19 8.58
CA GLU A 417 3.44 -2.81 9.49
C GLU A 417 3.46 -4.34 9.35
N TYR A 418 3.59 -4.85 8.12
CA TYR A 418 3.76 -6.28 7.86
C TYR A 418 5.05 -6.87 8.43
N ILE A 419 6.19 -6.18 8.25
CA ILE A 419 7.49 -6.62 8.77
C ILE A 419 7.52 -6.55 10.29
N GLU A 420 6.98 -5.48 10.89
CA GLU A 420 6.90 -5.34 12.34
C GLU A 420 6.02 -6.42 12.98
N ALA A 421 4.94 -6.83 12.31
CA ALA A 421 4.11 -7.95 12.75
C ALA A 421 4.84 -9.30 12.69
N ASN A 422 5.69 -9.52 11.67
CA ASN A 422 6.50 -10.75 11.54
C ASN A 422 7.63 -10.84 12.57
N TYR A 423 8.36 -9.75 12.82
CA TYR A 423 9.62 -9.77 13.59
C TYR A 423 9.51 -9.16 15.00
N GLY A 424 8.39 -8.52 15.31
CA GLY A 424 8.08 -7.96 16.63
C GLY A 424 8.87 -6.69 16.99
N ALA A 425 8.34 -5.91 17.94
CA ALA A 425 9.03 -4.75 18.49
C ALA A 425 10.25 -5.09 19.35
N ALA A 426 10.45 -6.36 19.71
CA ALA A 426 11.68 -6.80 20.37
C ALA A 426 12.89 -6.56 19.46
N ALA A 427 12.83 -6.94 18.17
CA ALA A 427 13.90 -6.66 17.22
C ALA A 427 14.19 -5.15 17.10
N VAL A 428 13.14 -4.31 17.16
CA VAL A 428 13.27 -2.84 17.17
C VAL A 428 13.90 -2.33 18.47
N ALA A 429 13.55 -2.90 19.62
CA ALA A 429 14.13 -2.56 20.91
C ALA A 429 15.62 -2.90 20.98
N TRP A 430 16.03 -4.06 20.46
CA TRP A 430 17.42 -4.47 20.42
C TRP A 430 18.25 -3.63 19.44
N LYS A 431 17.68 -3.27 18.28
CA LYS A 431 18.38 -2.46 17.26
C LYS A 431 18.42 -0.97 17.60
N ASN A 432 17.35 -0.43 18.18
CA ASN A 432 17.18 0.99 18.48
C ASN A 432 16.59 1.18 19.90
N PRO A 433 17.37 0.91 20.96
CA PRO A 433 16.88 0.90 22.34
C PRO A 433 16.30 2.25 22.78
N VAL A 434 16.89 3.36 22.33
CA VAL A 434 16.40 4.71 22.66
C VAL A 434 15.02 4.99 22.06
N SER A 435 14.80 4.58 20.80
CA SER A 435 13.50 4.77 20.13
C SER A 435 12.41 3.90 20.77
N SER A 436 12.75 2.65 21.10
CA SER A 436 11.86 1.75 21.83
C SER A 436 11.52 2.27 23.24
N TRP A 437 12.52 2.74 23.98
CA TRP A 437 12.32 3.36 25.29
C TRP A 437 11.42 4.59 25.21
N PHE A 438 11.69 5.49 24.27
CA PHE A 438 10.90 6.70 24.08
C PHE A 438 9.43 6.38 23.74
N THR A 439 9.23 5.40 22.86
CA THR A 439 7.91 4.85 22.53
C THR A 439 7.21 4.29 23.77
N ALA A 440 7.91 3.53 24.60
CA ALA A 440 7.36 3.02 25.86
C ALA A 440 7.00 4.15 26.83
N MET A 441 7.79 5.22 26.91
CA MET A 441 7.48 6.40 27.74
C MET A 441 6.25 7.14 27.23
N LEU A 442 6.15 7.43 25.93
CA LEU A 442 4.96 8.03 25.32
C LEU A 442 3.72 7.20 25.61
N HIS A 443 3.84 5.88 25.58
CA HIS A 443 2.75 5.01 25.91
C HIS A 443 2.36 5.08 27.42
N CYS A 444 3.33 4.96 28.32
CA CYS A 444 3.11 5.00 29.78
C CYS A 444 2.46 6.31 30.24
N PHE A 445 2.87 7.42 29.62
CA PHE A 445 2.55 8.78 30.05
C PHE A 445 1.62 9.54 29.09
N GLY A 446 1.17 8.94 27.98
CA GLY A 446 0.40 9.61 26.92
C GLY A 446 -0.84 10.36 27.41
N GLY A 447 -1.59 9.80 28.36
CA GLY A 447 -2.74 10.50 28.97
C GLY A 447 -2.35 11.69 29.83
N GLY A 448 -1.17 11.65 30.44
CA GLY A 448 -0.60 12.79 31.15
C GLY A 448 -0.16 13.89 30.19
N ILE A 449 0.62 13.51 29.16
CA ILE A 449 1.11 14.43 28.11
C ILE A 449 -0.05 15.14 27.45
N LEU A 450 -1.06 14.39 27.00
CA LEU A 450 -2.25 14.95 26.36
C LEU A 450 -3.01 15.91 27.29
N SER A 451 -3.19 15.54 28.56
CA SER A 451 -3.84 16.46 29.51
C SER A 451 -3.04 17.74 29.76
N CYS A 452 -1.70 17.68 29.72
CA CYS A 452 -0.86 18.86 29.86
C CYS A 452 -1.06 19.77 28.64
N ILE A 453 -1.07 19.21 27.42
CA ILE A 453 -1.36 19.96 26.19
C ILE A 453 -2.73 20.64 26.28
N LEU A 454 -3.78 19.91 26.69
CA LEU A 454 -5.14 20.44 26.80
C LEU A 454 -5.29 21.50 27.90
N LEU A 455 -4.44 21.49 28.93
CA LEU A 455 -4.38 22.49 29.99
C LEU A 455 -3.34 23.60 29.72
N ALA A 456 -2.68 23.58 28.56
CA ALA A 456 -1.56 24.47 28.21
C ALA A 456 -0.38 24.43 29.20
N GLU A 457 -0.15 23.27 29.81
CA GLU A 457 1.02 22.99 30.66
C GLU A 457 2.16 22.37 29.85
N PRO A 458 3.41 22.43 30.35
CA PRO A 458 4.55 21.79 29.69
C PRO A 458 4.30 20.28 29.44
N PRO A 459 4.31 19.81 28.18
CA PRO A 459 4.05 18.39 27.86
C PRO A 459 5.10 17.44 28.45
N LEU A 460 6.28 17.96 28.79
CA LEU A 460 7.38 17.23 29.41
C LEU A 460 7.27 17.13 30.94
N ARG A 461 6.17 17.61 31.56
CA ARG A 461 5.98 17.59 33.02
C ARG A 461 6.06 16.19 33.63
N PHE A 462 5.78 15.14 32.84
CA PHE A 462 5.95 13.75 33.31
C PHE A 462 7.42 13.41 33.65
N LEU A 463 8.39 14.10 33.04
CA LEU A 463 9.82 13.91 33.31
C LEU A 463 10.25 14.36 34.71
N ALA A 464 9.43 15.18 35.38
CA ALA A 464 9.71 15.63 36.75
C ALA A 464 9.51 14.53 37.80
N ASN A 465 8.77 13.46 37.47
CA ASN A 465 8.57 12.34 38.40
C ASN A 465 9.55 11.21 38.12
N HIS A 466 10.76 11.33 38.68
CA HIS A 466 11.85 10.38 38.49
C HIS A 466 11.48 8.95 38.89
N THR A 467 10.70 8.76 39.95
CA THR A 467 10.27 7.44 40.42
C THR A 467 9.44 6.70 39.38
N ASN A 468 8.46 7.37 38.77
CA ASN A 468 7.62 6.76 37.74
C ASN A 468 8.40 6.45 36.45
N ILE A 469 9.35 7.31 36.09
CA ILE A 469 10.19 7.11 34.91
C ILE A 469 11.12 5.92 35.13
N LEU A 470 11.76 5.83 36.30
CA LEU A 470 12.62 4.70 36.66
C LEU A 470 11.82 3.41 36.63
N LEU A 471 10.64 3.37 37.27
CA LEU A 471 9.78 2.19 37.25
C LEU A 471 9.38 1.78 35.82
N ALA A 472 8.93 2.72 34.99
CA ALA A 472 8.56 2.45 33.60
C ALA A 472 9.77 1.98 32.77
N SER A 473 10.95 2.55 33.01
CA SER A 473 12.20 2.18 32.33
C SER A 473 12.68 0.80 32.75
N SER A 474 12.60 0.46 34.04
CA SER A 474 12.92 -0.87 34.56
C SER A 474 11.98 -1.93 33.99
N ILE A 475 10.68 -1.66 33.93
CA ILE A 475 9.70 -2.58 33.32
C ILE A 475 9.99 -2.74 31.82
N TRP A 476 10.23 -1.65 31.09
CA TRP A 476 10.62 -1.71 29.68
C TRP A 476 11.88 -2.56 29.46
N TYR A 477 12.92 -2.32 30.26
CA TYR A 477 14.18 -3.04 30.16
C TYR A 477 14.01 -4.54 30.43
N ILE A 478 13.28 -4.88 31.50
CA ILE A 478 13.00 -6.28 31.87
C ILE A 478 12.17 -6.98 30.79
N ILE A 479 11.21 -6.29 30.17
CA ILE A 479 10.38 -6.89 29.11
C ILE A 479 11.21 -7.21 27.87
N PHE A 480 12.14 -6.33 27.48
CA PHE A 480 12.85 -6.47 26.21
C PHE A 480 14.24 -7.10 26.30
N PHE A 481 14.90 -7.06 27.45
CA PHE A 481 16.31 -7.45 27.61
C PHE A 481 16.52 -8.50 28.72
N CYS A 482 15.46 -9.04 29.33
CA CYS A 482 15.59 -10.13 30.30
C CYS A 482 16.06 -11.41 29.58
N PRO A 483 17.14 -12.07 30.04
CA PRO A 483 17.65 -13.28 29.40
C PRO A 483 16.58 -14.39 29.43
N TYR A 484 16.47 -15.12 28.32
CA TYR A 484 15.49 -16.20 28.12
C TYR A 484 14.02 -15.77 28.18
N ASP A 485 13.71 -14.46 28.08
CA ASP A 485 12.35 -13.92 28.07
C ASP A 485 11.47 -14.36 29.26
N LEU A 486 12.08 -14.65 30.42
CA LEU A 486 11.41 -15.25 31.59
C LEU A 486 10.17 -14.47 32.05
N VAL A 487 10.24 -13.13 31.99
CA VAL A 487 9.13 -12.25 32.40
C VAL A 487 8.00 -12.23 31.38
N SER A 488 8.32 -12.26 30.09
CA SER A 488 7.34 -12.44 29.01
C SER A 488 6.63 -13.79 29.11
N GLN A 489 7.39 -14.87 29.39
CA GLN A 489 6.86 -16.21 29.60
C GLN A 489 5.95 -16.28 30.83
N GLY A 490 6.34 -15.65 31.95
CA GLY A 490 5.52 -15.55 33.16
C GLY A 490 4.20 -14.78 32.95
N TYR A 491 4.19 -13.75 32.10
CA TYR A 491 2.96 -13.03 31.76
C TYR A 491 2.06 -13.79 30.77
N SER A 492 2.60 -14.76 30.03
CA SER A 492 1.83 -15.57 29.08
C SER A 492 0.76 -16.45 29.76
N PHE A 493 0.85 -16.64 31.08
CA PHE A 493 -0.14 -17.36 31.88
C PHE A 493 -1.43 -16.54 32.05
N LEU A 494 -2.56 -17.11 31.61
CA LEU A 494 -3.88 -16.45 31.64
C LEU A 494 -4.25 -15.84 33.01
N PRO A 495 -4.02 -16.49 34.17
CA PRO A 495 -4.30 -15.88 35.47
C PRO A 495 -3.53 -14.58 35.72
N VAL A 496 -2.27 -14.52 35.28
CA VAL A 496 -1.41 -13.33 35.40
C VAL A 496 -1.94 -12.21 34.50
N GLN A 497 -2.39 -12.54 33.29
CA GLN A 497 -2.99 -11.57 32.36
C GLN A 497 -4.28 -10.97 32.91
N LEU A 498 -5.15 -11.80 33.50
CA LEU A 498 -6.41 -11.36 34.10
C LEU A 498 -6.16 -10.44 35.29
N LEU A 499 -5.21 -10.79 36.16
CA LEU A 499 -4.79 -9.94 37.28
C LEU A 499 -4.23 -8.60 36.79
N ALA A 500 -3.34 -8.62 35.80
CA ALA A 500 -2.76 -7.42 35.22
C ALA A 500 -3.80 -6.53 34.53
N ALA A 501 -4.76 -7.13 33.82
CA ALA A 501 -5.89 -6.42 33.22
C ALA A 501 -6.77 -5.75 34.28
N GLY A 502 -7.05 -6.45 35.39
CA GLY A 502 -7.77 -5.89 36.54
C GLY A 502 -7.04 -4.69 37.15
N MET A 503 -5.75 -4.84 37.48
CA MET A 503 -4.92 -3.75 38.03
C MET A 503 -4.83 -2.54 37.08
N LYS A 504 -4.77 -2.81 35.77
CA LYS A 504 -4.76 -1.80 34.71
C LYS A 504 -6.04 -0.95 34.71
N GLU A 505 -7.20 -1.56 34.92
CA GLU A 505 -8.48 -0.85 34.96
C GLU A 505 -8.69 -0.07 36.26
N VAL A 506 -8.21 -0.60 37.39
CA VAL A 506 -8.14 0.16 38.66
C VAL A 506 -7.29 1.40 38.47
N THR A 507 -6.08 1.26 37.94
CA THR A 507 -5.16 2.39 37.68
C THR A 507 -5.75 3.41 36.70
N ARG A 508 -6.51 2.95 35.69
CA ARG A 508 -7.21 3.84 34.75
C ARG A 508 -8.22 4.72 35.49
N THR A 509 -8.99 4.14 36.41
CA THR A 509 -9.98 4.86 37.21
C THR A 509 -9.32 5.94 38.07
N TRP A 510 -8.22 5.62 38.75
CA TRP A 510 -7.43 6.59 39.51
C TRP A 510 -6.88 7.73 38.63
N LYS A 511 -6.40 7.43 37.43
CA LYS A 511 -5.92 8.45 36.48
C LYS A 511 -7.03 9.39 36.01
N ILE A 512 -8.23 8.87 35.75
CA ILE A 512 -9.40 9.68 35.37
C ILE A 512 -9.78 10.62 36.52
N VAL A 513 -9.91 10.09 37.74
CA VAL A 513 -10.24 10.87 38.94
C VAL A 513 -9.17 11.95 39.17
N GLY A 514 -7.89 11.58 39.09
CA GLY A 514 -6.77 12.53 39.21
C GLY A 514 -6.80 13.64 38.15
N GLY A 515 -7.22 13.31 36.92
CA GLY A 515 -7.44 14.29 35.85
C GLY A 515 -8.57 15.27 36.16
N ILE A 516 -9.70 14.75 36.64
CA ILE A 516 -10.86 15.56 37.03
C ILE A 516 -10.49 16.51 38.18
N THR A 517 -9.82 15.99 39.22
CA THR A 517 -9.39 16.80 40.36
C THR A 517 -8.38 17.87 39.95
N HIS A 518 -7.47 17.54 39.03
CA HIS A 518 -6.49 18.49 38.50
C HIS A 518 -7.17 19.58 37.65
N ALA A 519 -8.11 19.23 36.78
CA ALA A 519 -8.87 20.21 36.02
C ALA A 519 -9.70 21.13 36.94
N ASN A 520 -10.28 20.58 38.01
CA ASN A 520 -11.08 21.33 38.98
C ASN A 520 -10.26 22.35 39.81
N SER A 521 -8.95 22.13 40.00
CA SER A 521 -8.11 23.13 40.67
C SER A 521 -7.86 24.37 39.82
N TYR A 522 -7.89 24.25 38.49
CA TYR A 522 -7.74 25.37 37.56
C TYR A 522 -9.10 26.00 37.17
N TYR A 523 -10.11 25.17 36.92
CA TYR A 523 -11.41 25.59 36.39
C TYR A 523 -12.55 25.13 37.32
N LYS A 524 -12.79 25.90 38.38
CA LYS A 524 -13.91 25.66 39.31
C LYS A 524 -15.24 25.70 38.54
N ASN A 525 -16.09 24.68 38.72
CA ASN A 525 -17.37 24.51 38.00
C ASN A 525 -17.26 24.38 36.47
N GLY A 526 -16.08 24.11 35.90
CA GLY A 526 -15.86 23.85 34.47
C GLY A 526 -16.12 22.40 34.08
N TRP A 527 -17.36 21.92 34.19
CA TRP A 527 -17.73 20.50 33.99
C TRP A 527 -17.23 19.90 32.67
N LEU A 528 -17.31 20.65 31.58
CA LEU A 528 -16.86 20.20 30.27
C LEU A 528 -15.34 19.99 30.23
N VAL A 529 -14.56 20.90 30.84
CA VAL A 529 -13.10 20.78 30.94
C VAL A 529 -12.73 19.58 31.82
N MET A 530 -13.42 19.38 32.93
CA MET A 530 -13.19 18.23 33.81
C MET A 530 -13.45 16.90 33.11
N ILE A 531 -14.55 16.80 32.33
CA ILE A 531 -14.87 15.60 31.55
C ILE A 531 -13.81 15.34 30.49
N VAL A 532 -13.41 16.37 29.74
CA VAL A 532 -12.40 16.25 28.66
C VAL A 532 -11.04 15.85 29.22
N ILE A 533 -10.59 16.44 30.34
CA ILE A 533 -9.30 16.10 30.96
C ILE A 533 -9.33 14.72 31.63
N GLY A 534 -10.43 14.37 32.31
CA GLY A 534 -10.64 13.03 32.85
C GLY A 534 -10.62 11.98 31.75
N TRP A 535 -11.31 12.24 30.64
CA TRP A 535 -11.28 11.40 29.45
C TRP A 535 -9.87 11.29 28.87
N ALA A 536 -9.15 12.41 28.65
CA ALA A 536 -7.78 12.40 28.12
C ALA A 536 -6.82 11.58 29.01
N ARG A 537 -6.93 11.67 30.33
CA ARG A 537 -6.13 10.90 31.29
C ARG A 537 -6.45 9.40 31.25
N GLY A 538 -7.71 9.03 31.00
CA GLY A 538 -8.16 7.64 30.88
C GLY A 538 -7.95 7.01 29.50
N ALA A 539 -8.09 7.81 28.44
CA ALA A 539 -8.06 7.44 27.03
C ALA A 539 -6.71 7.67 26.36
N GLY A 540 -5.74 8.27 27.04
CA GLY A 540 -4.43 8.61 26.48
C GLY A 540 -3.60 7.44 25.93
N ARG A 541 -4.03 6.18 26.16
CA ARG A 541 -3.49 4.98 25.49
C ARG A 541 -4.00 4.79 24.05
N HIS A 542 -5.11 5.40 23.69
CA HIS A 542 -5.81 5.27 22.41
C HIS A 542 -5.76 6.58 21.60
N MET A 543 -5.34 7.70 22.18
CA MET A 543 -5.28 8.98 21.47
C MET A 543 -3.88 9.32 20.95
N SER A 544 -2.85 8.56 21.34
CA SER A 544 -1.58 8.47 20.61
C SER A 544 -1.71 7.69 19.29
N LEU A 545 -2.93 7.28 18.89
CA LEU A 545 -3.20 6.67 17.58
C LEU A 545 -2.90 7.56 16.36
N LEU A 546 -2.55 8.84 16.55
CA LEU A 546 -1.98 9.64 15.47
C LEU A 546 -0.50 9.33 15.22
N TYR A 547 0.23 8.82 16.22
CA TYR A 547 1.58 8.27 16.11
C TYR A 547 1.80 7.32 17.29
N ILE A 548 1.73 6.01 17.02
CA ILE A 548 2.17 4.88 17.86
C ILE A 548 1.09 4.23 18.77
N PHE A 549 0.83 2.96 18.43
CA PHE A 549 -0.15 1.99 18.97
C PHE A 549 0.35 1.28 20.29
N PRO A 550 -0.49 0.57 21.08
CA PRO A 550 -0.59 0.64 22.58
C PRO A 550 0.34 -0.26 23.48
N PHE A 551 0.33 -0.15 24.82
CA PHE A 551 1.03 -1.04 25.81
C PHE A 551 0.48 -2.46 25.77
N SER A 552 -0.81 -2.58 25.43
CA SER A 552 -1.38 -3.88 25.14
C SER A 552 -0.56 -4.53 24.03
N PHE A 553 -0.04 -3.75 23.08
CA PHE A 553 0.92 -4.11 22.03
C PHE A 553 2.30 -4.42 22.60
N LEU A 554 2.88 -3.63 23.52
CA LEU A 554 4.21 -3.96 24.12
C LEU A 554 4.29 -5.36 24.74
N ILE A 555 3.19 -5.87 25.30
CA ILE A 555 3.11 -7.24 25.85
C ILE A 555 2.40 -8.22 24.91
N SER A 556 1.50 -7.76 24.03
CA SER A 556 1.00 -8.51 22.86
C SER A 556 2.11 -8.77 21.84
N ILE A 557 3.19 -8.01 21.81
CA ILE A 557 4.35 -8.29 20.97
C ILE A 557 5.15 -9.43 21.60
N CYS A 558 5.17 -9.50 22.93
CA CYS A 558 5.73 -10.62 23.68
C CYS A 558 4.84 -11.88 23.71
N THR A 559 3.51 -11.75 23.50
CA THR A 559 2.54 -12.88 23.61
C THR A 559 1.74 -13.20 22.34
N ASN A 560 1.62 -12.29 21.37
CA ASN A 560 0.87 -12.45 20.10
C ASN A 560 1.77 -12.66 18.87
N GLY A 561 3.05 -12.97 19.05
CA GLY A 561 3.81 -13.64 17.98
C GLY A 561 3.37 -15.09 17.78
N LEU A 562 2.68 -15.70 18.76
CA LEU A 562 2.39 -17.13 18.78
C LEU A 562 1.15 -17.40 19.65
N ARG A 563 -0.07 -17.16 19.15
CA ARG A 563 -1.27 -17.69 19.84
C ARG A 563 -1.40 -19.18 19.52
N PRO A 564 -1.43 -20.09 20.50
CA PRO A 564 -1.78 -21.47 20.23
C PRO A 564 -3.17 -21.53 19.59
N LEU A 565 -3.28 -22.23 18.46
CA LEU A 565 -4.59 -22.64 17.95
C LEU A 565 -5.17 -23.63 18.96
N LEU A 566 -6.33 -23.29 19.52
CA LEU A 566 -7.14 -24.20 20.34
C LEU A 566 -7.91 -25.16 19.42
#